data_AF-A0A8T3MKA5-F1
#
_entry.id   AF-A0A8T3MKA5-F1
#
_cell.length_a   1.000
_cell.length_b   1.000
_cell.length_c   1.000
_cell.angle_alpha   90.00
_cell.angle_beta   90.00
_cell.angle_gamma   90.00
#
_symmetry.space_group_name_H-M   'P 1'
#
loop_
_entity.id
_entity.type
_entity.pdbx_description
1 polymer ?
#
loop_
_entity_poly.entity_id
_entity_poly.type
_entity_poly.pdbx_seq_one_letter_code
_entity_poly.pdbx_strand_id
1 'polypeptide(L)'
;MPLRAELYCYFCGHGCGDVLVPTRGRKPTSEQMRAAYSTVPEPIAPVWDDAGQPNCPRCGGQLFLERYGHEVVRRPERLPRAS
;
A
#
# COMPACT_ATOMS: atom_id res chain seq x y z
N MET A 1 5.30 -3.02 -14.03
CA MET A 1 4.34 -3.98 -13.46
C MET A 1 3.88 -3.40 -12.14
N PRO A 2 2.59 -3.52 -11.77
CA PRO A 2 2.15 -3.06 -10.45
C PRO A 2 2.97 -3.76 -9.37
N LEU A 3 3.26 -3.03 -8.30
CA LEU A 3 4.05 -3.51 -7.18
C LEU A 3 3.13 -3.63 -5.97
N ARG A 4 3.18 -4.76 -5.26
CA ARG A 4 2.46 -4.92 -4.00
C ARG A 4 3.29 -4.32 -2.88
N ALA A 5 2.68 -3.42 -2.10
CA ALA A 5 3.34 -2.71 -1.01
C ALA A 5 2.46 -2.69 0.24
N GLU A 6 3.10 -2.89 1.39
CA GLU A 6 2.50 -2.70 2.72
C GLU A 6 3.27 -1.64 3.50
N LEU A 7 2.53 -0.73 4.15
CA LEU A 7 3.04 0.23 5.12
C LEU A 7 2.80 -0.30 6.53
N TYR A 8 3.87 -0.28 7.33
CA TYR A 8 3.87 -0.83 8.69
C TYR A 8 4.51 0.13 9.69
N CYS A 9 3.90 0.20 10.87
CA CYS A 9 4.43 0.96 12.01
C CYS A 9 5.20 0.05 12.95
N TYR A 10 6.54 0.13 12.94
CA TYR A 10 7.37 -0.61 13.88
C TYR A 10 7.22 -0.18 15.34
N PHE A 11 6.60 0.97 15.61
CA PHE A 11 6.39 1.44 16.98
C PHE A 11 5.20 0.78 17.67
N CYS A 12 4.05 0.68 17.00
CA CYS A 12 2.81 0.12 17.60
C CYS A 12 2.30 -1.16 16.91
N GLY A 13 3.00 -1.65 15.88
CA GLY A 13 2.64 -2.86 15.13
C GLY A 13 1.45 -2.70 14.18
N HIS A 14 1.09 -1.46 13.82
CA HIS A 14 -0.03 -1.20 12.92
C HIS A 14 0.36 -1.39 11.45
N GLY A 15 -0.28 -2.33 10.76
CA GLY A 15 -0.23 -2.47 9.31
C GLY A 15 -1.38 -1.72 8.63
N CYS A 16 -1.08 -1.02 7.54
CA CYS A 16 -2.07 -0.31 6.73
C CYS A 16 -2.70 -1.18 5.63
N GLY A 17 -2.36 -2.48 5.59
CA GLY A 17 -2.81 -3.43 4.59
C GLY A 17 -2.06 -3.31 3.26
N ASP A 18 -2.11 -4.37 2.47
CA ASP A 18 -1.49 -4.41 1.15
C ASP A 18 -2.26 -3.57 0.12
N VAL A 19 -1.52 -2.81 -0.68
CA VAL A 19 -2.05 -2.11 -1.86
C VAL A 19 -1.26 -2.49 -3.12
N LEU A 20 -1.94 -2.44 -4.26
CA LEU A 20 -1.30 -2.53 -5.57
C LEU A 20 -0.95 -1.13 -6.05
N VAL A 21 0.35 -0.87 -6.19
CA VAL A 21 0.87 0.44 -6.62
C VAL A 21 1.21 0.38 -8.11
N PRO A 22 0.52 1.16 -8.98
CA PRO A 22 0.86 1.25 -10.38
C PRO A 22 2.22 1.93 -10.54
N THR A 23 3.26 1.18 -10.89
CA THR A 23 4.60 1.73 -11.12
C THR A 23 5.31 1.08 -12.30
N ARG A 24 6.22 1.85 -12.91
CA ARG A 24 7.16 1.39 -13.93
C ARG A 24 8.56 1.17 -13.35
N GLY A 25 8.83 1.68 -12.15
CA GLY A 25 10.12 1.58 -11.47
C GLY A 25 10.22 0.38 -10.54
N ARG A 26 11.41 0.18 -9.97
CA ARG A 26 11.67 -0.85 -8.94
C ARG A 26 11.14 -0.46 -7.55
N LYS A 27 10.91 0.84 -7.33
CA LYS A 27 10.39 1.39 -6.07
C LYS A 27 9.30 2.41 -6.40
N PRO A 28 8.13 2.35 -5.72
CA PRO A 28 7.09 3.36 -5.91
C PRO A 28 7.52 4.71 -5.31
N THR A 29 7.07 5.80 -5.92
CA THR A 29 7.24 7.15 -5.35
C THR A 29 6.26 7.39 -4.22
N SER A 30 6.52 8.38 -3.35
CA SER A 30 5.59 8.75 -2.28
C SER A 30 4.21 9.16 -2.80
N GLU A 31 4.15 9.83 -3.95
CA GLU A 31 2.88 10.20 -4.61
C GLU A 31 2.10 8.96 -5.09
N GLN A 32 2.78 7.98 -5.69
CA GLN A 32 2.17 6.72 -6.10
C GLN A 32 1.64 5.94 -4.90
N MET A 33 2.40 5.93 -3.80
CA MET A 33 1.96 5.33 -2.55
C MET A 33 0.73 6.04 -1.99
N ARG A 34 0.75 7.37 -1.89
CA ARG A 34 -0.38 8.17 -1.43
C ARG A 34 -1.64 7.94 -2.25
N ALA A 35 -1.52 7.91 -3.57
CA ALA A 35 -2.63 7.60 -4.45
C ALA A 35 -3.18 6.19 -4.22
N ALA A 36 -2.32 5.18 -4.07
CA ALA A 36 -2.75 3.80 -3.83
C ALA A 36 -3.50 3.66 -2.48
N TYR A 37 -2.98 4.26 -1.42
CA TYR A 37 -3.58 4.22 -0.09
C TYR A 37 -4.84 5.09 0.06
N SER A 38 -5.16 5.97 -0.90
CA SER A 38 -6.41 6.76 -0.88
C SER A 38 -7.69 5.91 -0.96
N THR A 39 -7.55 4.64 -1.33
CA THR A 39 -8.64 3.66 -1.40
C THR A 39 -8.79 2.80 -0.15
N VAL A 40 -7.83 2.88 0.78
CA VAL A 40 -7.86 2.15 2.05
C VAL A 40 -8.77 2.91 3.01
N PRO A 41 -9.72 2.25 3.69
CA PRO A 41 -10.61 2.92 4.62
C PRO A 41 -9.91 3.30 5.94
N GLU A 42 -10.38 4.37 6.55
CA GLU A 42 -10.09 4.67 7.97
C GLU A 42 -10.67 3.57 8.88
N PRO A 43 -10.04 3.26 10.04
CA PRO A 43 -8.84 3.87 10.60
C PRO A 43 -7.53 3.14 10.21
N ILE A 44 -7.54 2.41 9.10
CA ILE A 44 -6.41 1.59 8.67
C ILE A 44 -5.41 2.44 7.86
N ALA A 45 -5.93 3.38 7.07
CA ALA A 45 -5.16 4.20 6.14
C ALA A 45 -4.08 5.04 6.82
N PRO A 46 -2.93 5.27 6.15
CA PRO A 46 -1.88 6.15 6.63
C PRO A 46 -2.32 7.62 6.61
N VAL A 47 -1.87 8.40 7.60
CA VAL A 47 -1.97 9.86 7.59
C VAL A 47 -0.74 10.42 6.88
N TRP A 48 -0.92 11.34 5.94
CA TRP A 48 0.20 11.94 5.20
C TRP A 48 0.49 13.34 5.70
N ASP A 49 1.78 13.65 5.92
CA ASP A 49 2.19 15.03 6.17
C ASP A 49 2.39 15.84 4.87
N ASP A 50 2.68 17.13 5.03
CA ASP A 50 2.93 18.07 3.92
C ASP A 50 4.15 17.67 3.07
N ALA A 51 5.10 16.93 3.64
CA ALA A 51 6.30 16.46 2.96
C ALA A 51 6.08 15.14 2.18
N GLY A 52 4.92 14.48 2.30
CA GLY A 52 4.72 13.18 1.66
C GLY A 52 5.11 11.97 2.50
N GLN A 53 5.39 12.15 3.78
CA GLN A 53 5.70 11.06 4.68
C GLN A 53 4.41 10.42 5.23
N PRO A 54 4.23 9.09 5.09
CA PRO A 54 3.15 8.38 5.75
C PRO A 54 3.44 8.18 7.25
N ASN A 55 2.43 8.43 8.07
CA ASN A 55 2.42 8.32 9.52
C ASN A 55 1.27 7.42 9.98
N CYS A 56 1.48 6.72 11.09
CA CYS A 56 0.54 5.76 11.63
C CYS A 56 -0.71 6.49 12.18
N PRO A 57 -1.92 6.08 11.78
CA PRO A 57 -3.16 6.70 12.27
C PRO A 57 -3.39 6.47 13.77
N ARG A 58 -2.71 5.49 14.40
CA ARG A 58 -2.87 5.15 15.82
C ARG A 58 -1.96 5.93 16.75
N CYS A 59 -0.69 6.09 16.40
CA CYS A 59 0.34 6.63 17.30
C CYS A 59 1.11 7.82 16.72
N GLY A 60 0.86 8.21 15.46
CA GLY A 60 1.59 9.26 14.77
C GLY A 60 3.03 8.88 14.36
N GLY A 61 3.49 7.67 14.68
CA GLY A 61 4.83 7.21 14.32
C GLY A 61 5.01 7.02 12.82
N GLN A 62 6.23 7.20 12.33
CA GLN A 62 6.57 7.04 10.92
C GLN A 62 6.21 5.62 10.42
N LEU A 63 5.58 5.54 9.26
CA LEU A 63 5.33 4.27 8.58
C LEU A 63 6.45 3.94 7.60
N PHE A 64 6.77 2.66 7.52
CA PHE A 64 7.83 2.14 6.68
C PHE A 64 7.25 1.11 5.70
N LEU A 65 7.86 1.03 4.53
CA LEU A 65 7.59 -0.04 3.57
C LEU A 65 8.19 -1.35 4.11
N GLU A 66 7.35 -2.24 4.64
CA GLU A 66 7.82 -3.48 5.27
C GLU A 66 8.25 -4.52 4.23
N ARG A 67 7.48 -4.65 3.13
CA ARG A 67 7.79 -5.53 2.00
C ARG A 67 7.28 -4.93 0.69
N TYR A 68 8.11 -5.00 -0.35
CA TYR A 68 7.65 -4.87 -1.72
C TYR A 68 8.12 -6.08 -2.53
N GLY A 69 7.17 -6.89 -2.96
CA GLY A 69 7.41 -8.01 -3.86
C GLY A 69 7.00 -7.64 -5.28
N HIS A 70 7.71 -8.15 -6.29
CA HIS A 70 7.19 -8.20 -7.64
C HIS A 70 6.07 -9.24 -7.68
N GLU A 71 4.84 -8.84 -7.38
CA GLU A 71 3.71 -9.72 -7.61
C GLU A 71 3.41 -9.75 -9.12
N VAL A 72 3.61 -10.91 -9.75
CA VAL A 72 3.05 -11.19 -11.07
C VAL A 72 1.54 -11.29 -10.86
N VAL A 73 0.82 -10.18 -11.00
CA VAL A 73 -0.64 -10.20 -11.06
C VAL A 73 -1.03 -10.98 -12.31
N ARG A 74 -1.18 -12.30 -12.20
CA ARG A 74 -1.94 -13.07 -13.17
C ARG A 74 -3.39 -12.58 -13.02
N ARG A 75 -3.96 -12.07 -14.12
CA ARG A 75 -5.40 -11.77 -14.19
C ARG A 75 -6.17 -12.92 -13.54
N PRO A 76 -7.23 -12.67 -12.75
CA PRO A 76 -8.15 -13.74 -12.41
C PRO A 76 -8.63 -14.35 -13.73
N GLU A 77 -8.35 -15.63 -13.93
CA GLU A 77 -8.98 -16.41 -15.00
C GLU A 77 -10.48 -16.23 -14.80
N ARG A 78 -11.19 -15.78 -15.85
CA ARG A 78 -12.65 -15.74 -15.81
C ARG A 78 -13.10 -17.18 -15.57
N LEU A 79 -13.57 -17.48 -14.37
CA LEU A 79 -14.31 -18.71 -14.12
C LEU A 79 -15.46 -18.74 -15.13
N PRO A 80 -15.56 -19.79 -15.97
CA PRO A 80 -16.67 -19.90 -16.90
C PRO A 80 -17.97 -19.95 -16.08
N ARG A 81 -18.97 -19.17 -16.51
CA ARG A 81 -20.33 -19.28 -15.97
C ARG A 81 -20.78 -20.74 -16.16
N ALA A 82 -21.06 -21.41 -15.04
CA ALA A 82 -21.79 -22.67 -15.08
C ALA A 82 -23.14 -22.41 -15.75
N SER A 83 -23.43 -23.18 -16.80
CA SER A 83 -24.71 -23.19 -17.52
C SER A 83 -25.72 -24.07 -16.80
#